data_AF-A0A1G5B5N1-F1
#
_entry.id   AF-A0A1G5B5N1-F1
#
_cell.length_a   1.000
_cell.length_b   1.000
_cell.length_c   1.000
_cell.angle_alpha   90.00
_cell.angle_beta   90.00
_cell.angle_gamma   90.00
#
_symmetry.space_group_name_H-M   'P 1'
#
loop_
_entity.id
_entity.type
_entity.pdbx_description
1 polymer ?
#
loop_
_entity_poly.entity_id
_entity_poly.type
_entity_poly.pdbx_seq_one_letter_code
_entity_poly.pdbx_strand_id
1 'polypeptide(L)'
;MGALIFYIAIYFIGYYAAHFLNQTVGRVLIRNRRIAGLVLVLTVSIGHGYKIMSTPPPHDHDDGAGYAMGLYVIMPVTIIVIAVLYLMWREGNDDDVS
;
A
#
# COMPACT_ATOMS: atom_id res chain seq x y z
N MET A 1 -8.49 2.90 13.13
CA MET A 1 -7.04 2.72 13.38
C MET A 1 -6.45 1.44 12.76
N GLY A 2 -7.20 0.32 12.62
CA GLY A 2 -6.64 -0.95 12.10
C GLY A 2 -6.29 -1.01 10.60
N ALA A 3 -7.02 -0.31 9.73
CA ALA A 3 -6.76 -0.39 8.28
C ALA A 3 -5.40 0.18 7.86
N LEU A 4 -4.95 1.28 8.47
CA LEU A 4 -3.63 1.84 8.18
C LEU A 4 -2.52 0.83 8.52
N ILE A 5 -2.58 0.21 9.71
CA ILE A 5 -1.62 -0.80 10.15
C ILE A 5 -1.63 -1.99 9.19
N PHE A 6 -2.81 -2.43 8.76
CA PHE A 6 -2.95 -3.49 7.76
C PHE A 6 -2.20 -3.14 6.46
N TYR A 7 -2.44 -1.97 5.87
CA TYR A 7 -1.75 -1.59 4.64
C TYR A 7 -0.25 -1.32 4.83
N ILE A 8 0.19 -0.91 6.03
CA ILE A 8 1.63 -0.83 6.37
C ILE A 8 2.26 -2.24 6.32
N ALA A 9 1.60 -3.24 6.91
CA ALA A 9 2.09 -4.62 6.87
C ALA A 9 2.16 -5.12 5.41
N ILE A 10 1.12 -4.86 4.60
CA ILE A 10 1.11 -5.19 3.18
C ILE A 10 2.25 -4.50 2.43
N TYR A 11 2.51 -3.21 2.69
CA TYR A 11 3.62 -2.48 2.09
C TYR A 11 4.96 -3.18 2.36
N PHE A 12 5.24 -3.49 3.63
CA PHE A 12 6.50 -4.14 4.00
C PHE A 12 6.62 -5.55 3.45
N ILE A 13 5.53 -6.32 3.39
CA ILE A 13 5.53 -7.62 2.72
C ILE A 13 5.97 -7.48 1.27
N GLY A 14 5.41 -6.53 0.50
CA GLY A 14 5.80 -6.31 -0.89
C GLY A 14 7.25 -5.84 -1.04
N TYR A 15 7.67 -4.92 -0.16
CA TYR A 15 9.04 -4.41 -0.12
C TYR A 15 10.08 -5.51 0.13
N TYR A 16 9.87 -6.34 1.16
CA TYR A 16 10.79 -7.40 1.53
C TYR A 16 10.69 -8.61 0.58
N ALA A 17 9.50 -8.92 0.05
CA ALA A 17 9.35 -9.95 -0.98
C ALA A 17 10.18 -9.62 -2.23
N ALA A 18 10.20 -8.34 -2.66
CA ALA A 18 11.06 -7.91 -3.76
C ALA A 18 12.56 -8.08 -3.44
N HIS A 19 12.96 -7.81 -2.20
CA HIS A 19 14.33 -8.06 -1.77
C HIS A 19 14.69 -9.54 -1.80
N PHE A 20 13.84 -10.38 -1.22
CA PHE A 20 14.04 -11.82 -1.16
C PHE A 20 14.07 -12.45 -2.57
N LEU A 21 13.18 -11.99 -3.46
CA LEU A 21 13.14 -12.44 -4.85
C LEU A 21 14.45 -12.15 -5.58
N ASN A 22 15.01 -10.94 -5.43
CA ASN A 22 16.31 -10.61 -6.03
C ASN A 22 17.44 -11.51 -5.51
N GLN A 23 17.42 -11.88 -4.22
CA GLN A 23 18.41 -12.78 -3.63
C GLN A 23 18.26 -14.20 -4.20
N THR A 24 17.04 -14.73 -4.26
CA THR A 24 16.76 -16.08 -4.75
C THR A 24 17.08 -16.25 -6.23
N VAL A 25 16.83 -15.22 -7.06
CA VAL A 25 17.12 -15.26 -8.50
C VAL A 25 18.60 -14.97 -8.80
N GLY A 26 19.38 -14.49 -7.82
CA GLY A 26 20.81 -14.17 -7.98
C GLY A 26 21.09 -12.97 -8.88
N ARG A 27 20.07 -12.17 -9.22
CA ARG A 27 20.18 -10.93 -10.01
C ARG A 27 19.12 -9.93 -9.59
N VAL A 28 19.36 -8.65 -9.90
CA VAL A 28 18.38 -7.59 -9.66
C VAL A 28 17.24 -7.73 -10.67
N LEU A 29 16.11 -8.28 -10.22
CA LEU A 29 14.87 -8.35 -10.99
C LEU A 29 13.99 -7.12 -10.71
N ILE A 30 13.85 -6.76 -9.43
CA ILE A 30 13.11 -5.58 -8.97
C ILE A 30 14.11 -4.59 -8.40
N ARG A 31 14.47 -3.58 -9.19
CA ARG A 31 15.42 -2.54 -8.76
C ARG A 31 14.82 -1.65 -7.66
N ASN A 32 13.58 -1.18 -7.86
CA ASN A 32 12.92 -0.27 -6.92
C ASN A 32 11.96 -1.02 -5.99
N ARG A 33 12.47 -1.40 -4.81
CA ARG A 33 11.71 -2.15 -3.80
C ARG A 33 10.55 -1.35 -3.21
N ARG A 34 10.68 -0.01 -3.14
CA ARG A 34 9.61 0.88 -2.67
C ARG A 34 8.38 0.80 -3.57
N ILE A 35 8.60 0.76 -4.89
CA ILE A 35 7.52 0.58 -5.87
C ILE A 35 6.88 -0.79 -5.75
N ALA A 36 7.64 -1.87 -5.51
CA ALA A 36 7.06 -3.19 -5.30
C ALA A 36 6.13 -3.24 -4.08
N GLY A 37 6.51 -2.60 -2.97
CA GLY A 37 5.63 -2.40 -1.82
C GLY A 37 4.34 -1.65 -2.18
N LEU A 38 4.44 -0.55 -2.94
CA LEU A 38 3.27 0.21 -3.40
C LEU A 38 2.37 -0.59 -4.33
N VAL A 39 2.94 -1.34 -5.28
CA VAL A 39 2.16 -2.19 -6.19
C VAL A 39 1.33 -3.18 -5.39
N LEU A 40 1.92 -3.85 -4.39
CA LEU A 40 1.18 -4.80 -3.56
C LEU A 40 0.05 -4.12 -2.75
N VAL A 41 0.30 -2.94 -2.18
CA VAL A 41 -0.72 -2.15 -1.47
C VAL A 41 -1.89 -1.84 -2.40
N LEU A 42 -1.62 -1.38 -3.63
CA LEU A 42 -2.65 -1.04 -4.61
C LEU A 42 -3.45 -2.28 -5.06
N THR A 43 -2.78 -3.42 -5.26
CA THR A 43 -3.46 -4.68 -5.57
C THR A 43 -4.42 -5.10 -4.46
N VAL A 44 -3.96 -5.07 -3.20
CA VAL A 44 -4.81 -5.45 -2.05
C VAL A 44 -5.92 -4.42 -1.83
N SER A 45 -5.70 -3.14 -2.08
CA SER A 45 -6.72 -2.10 -1.93
C SER A 45 -7.89 -2.27 -2.90
N ILE A 46 -7.62 -2.71 -4.14
CA ILE A 46 -8.68 -3.01 -5.11
C ILE A 46 -9.58 -4.14 -4.58
N GLY A 47 -9.00 -5.23 -4.10
CA GLY A 47 -9.76 -6.35 -3.53
C GLY A 47 -10.54 -5.96 -2.27
N HIS A 48 -9.92 -5.18 -1.39
CA HIS A 48 -10.59 -4.71 -0.18
C HIS A 48 -11.76 -3.76 -0.51
N GLY A 49 -11.56 -2.83 -1.45
CA GLY A 49 -12.62 -1.93 -1.89
C GLY A 49 -13.78 -2.67 -2.58
N TYR A 50 -13.46 -3.65 -3.44
CA TYR A 50 -14.46 -4.52 -4.05
C TYR A 50 -15.31 -5.24 -2.99
N LYS A 51 -14.67 -5.74 -1.93
CA LYS A 51 -15.39 -6.38 -0.82
C LYS A 51 -16.36 -5.43 -0.12
N ILE A 52 -15.95 -4.18 0.13
CA ILE A 52 -16.81 -3.17 0.76
C ILE A 52 -18.01 -2.84 -0.13
N MET A 53 -17.80 -2.71 -1.44
CA MET A 53 -18.87 -2.39 -2.39
C MET A 53 -19.85 -3.55 -2.63
N SER A 54 -19.38 -4.80 -2.54
CA SER A 54 -20.18 -5.99 -2.83
C SER A 54 -20.85 -6.61 -1.59
N THR A 55 -20.51 -6.15 -0.38
CA THR A 55 -21.11 -6.65 0.86
C THR A 55 -22.27 -5.72 1.27
N PRO A 56 -23.51 -6.22 1.41
CA PRO A 56 -24.61 -5.40 1.92
C PRO A 56 -24.28 -4.93 3.35
N PRO A 57 -24.54 -3.64 3.68
CA PRO A 57 -24.35 -3.15 5.04
C PRO A 57 -25.17 -4.01 6.02
N PRO A 58 -24.62 -4.40 7.19
CA PRO A 58 -25.44 -4.99 8.23
C PRO A 58 -26.56 -3.99 8.57
N HIS A 59 -27.77 -4.49 8.82
CA HIS A 59 -29.02 -3.73 8.95
C HIS A 59 -29.04 -2.62 10.04
N ASP A 60 -27.94 -2.40 10.77
CA ASP A 60 -27.79 -1.43 11.86
C ASP A 60 -26.69 -0.37 11.62
N HIS A 61 -26.00 -0.38 10.47
CA HIS A 61 -24.98 0.63 10.14
C HIS A 61 -25.50 1.59 9.06
N ASP A 62 -25.90 2.80 9.46
CA ASP A 62 -26.32 3.91 8.59
C ASP A 62 -25.14 4.53 7.80
N ASP A 63 -23.92 4.04 8.05
CA ASP A 63 -22.71 4.44 7.35
C ASP A 63 -22.65 3.75 5.97
N GLY A 64 -23.09 4.46 4.93
CA GLY A 64 -23.09 3.94 3.56
C GLY A 64 -21.72 3.47 3.07
N ALA A 65 -21.70 2.58 2.08
CA ALA A 65 -20.48 1.98 1.51
C ALA A 65 -19.38 3.01 1.14
N GLY A 66 -19.76 4.23 0.75
CA GLY A 66 -18.84 5.33 0.47
C GLY A 66 -18.04 5.79 1.69
N TYR A 67 -18.68 5.87 2.86
CA TYR A 67 -18.02 6.24 4.12
C TYR A 67 -16.97 5.18 4.52
N ALA A 68 -17.36 3.90 4.43
CA ALA A 68 -16.45 2.78 4.68
C ALA A 68 -15.26 2.77 3.69
N MET A 69 -15.52 2.98 2.40
CA MET A 69 -14.46 3.12 1.37
C MET A 69 -13.48 4.24 1.70
N GLY A 70 -14.00 5.40 2.11
CA GLY A 70 -13.19 6.56 2.49
C GLY A 70 -12.23 6.27 3.62
N LEU A 71 -12.74 5.73 4.74
CA LEU A 71 -11.95 5.53 5.96
C LEU A 71 -11.05 4.28 5.92
N TYR A 72 -11.52 3.20 5.31
CA TYR A 72 -10.82 1.90 5.37
C TYR A 72 -9.96 1.60 4.15
N VAL A 73 -10.11 2.32 3.04
CA VAL A 73 -9.34 2.09 1.81
C VAL A 73 -8.66 3.36 1.34
N ILE A 74 -9.43 4.41 1.02
CA ILE A 74 -8.88 5.60 0.37
C ILE A 74 -7.88 6.31 1.30
N MET A 75 -8.30 6.70 2.50
CA MET A 75 -7.44 7.41 3.45
C MET A 75 -6.11 6.67 3.75
N PRO A 76 -6.10 5.39 4.17
CA PRO A 76 -4.85 4.71 4.50
C PRO A 76 -3.94 4.50 3.28
N VAL A 77 -4.51 4.20 2.11
CA VAL A 77 -3.73 4.05 0.88
C VAL A 77 -3.10 5.38 0.46
N THR A 78 -3.85 6.48 0.53
CA THR A 78 -3.33 7.82 0.24
C THR A 78 -2.17 8.19 1.17
N ILE A 79 -2.30 7.92 2.48
CA ILE A 79 -1.22 8.17 3.45
C ILE A 79 0.05 7.40 3.06
N ILE A 80 -0.08 6.12 2.70
CA ILE A 80 1.06 5.29 2.30
C ILE A 80 1.70 5.80 1.00
N VAL A 81 0.89 6.16 0.01
CA VAL A 81 1.39 6.73 -1.26
C VAL A 81 2.19 8.01 -1.00
N ILE A 82 1.66 8.95 -0.20
CA ILE A 82 2.34 10.19 0.15
C ILE A 82 3.66 9.88 0.88
N ALA A 83 3.63 8.99 1.87
CA ALA A 83 4.83 8.64 2.64
C ALA A 83 5.92 8.04 1.75
N VAL A 84 5.56 7.14 0.83
CA VAL A 84 6.55 6.52 -0.06
C VAL A 84 7.09 7.51 -1.08
N LEU A 85 6.25 8.35 -1.68
CA LEU A 85 6.69 9.39 -2.61
C LEU A 85 7.62 10.38 -1.92
N TYR A 86 7.30 10.81 -0.70
CA TYR A 86 8.16 11.67 0.10
C TYR A 86 9.53 11.05 0.36
N LEU A 87 9.58 9.77 0.74
CA LEU A 87 10.83 9.07 0.98
C LEU A 87 11.66 8.88 -0.29
N MET A 88 11.01 8.59 -1.42
CA MET A 88 11.68 8.47 -2.72
C MET A 88 12.26 9.80 -3.19
N TRP A 89 11.51 10.89 -3.00
CA TRP A 89 11.98 12.23 -3.35
C TRP A 89 13.19 12.64 -2.49
N ARG A 90 13.13 12.37 -1.18
CA ARG A 90 14.24 12.65 -0.27
C ARG A 90 15.51 11.89 -0.64
N GLU A 91 15.40 10.60 -0.95
CA GLU A 91 16.55 9.76 -1.34
C GLU A 91 17.22 10.27 -2.62
N GLY A 92 16.43 10.68 -3.62
CA GLY A 92 16.98 11.27 -4.85
C GLY A 92 17.70 12.60 -4.62
N ASN A 93 17.23 13.42 -3.68
CA ASN A 93 17.86 14.70 -3.36
C ASN A 93 19.14 14.53 -2.52
N ASP A 94 19.24 13.46 -1.73
CA ASP A 94 20.46 13.16 -0.97
C ASP A 94 21.58 12.62 -1.91
N ASP A 95 21.23 11.89 -2.97
CA ASP A 95 22.18 11.39 -3.99
C ASP A 95 22.77 12.51 -4.87
N ASP A 96 22.05 13.62 -5.09
CA ASP A 96 22.49 14.75 -5.92
C ASP A 96 23.49 15.70 -5.20
N VAL A 97 23.65 15.55 -3.88
CA VAL A 97 24.48 16.43 -3.03
C VAL A 97 25.84 15.81 -2.66
N SER A 98 26.09 14.55 -3.05
CA SER A 98 27.34 13.80 -2.80
C SER A 98 28.23 13.66 -4.02
#